data_AF-A0A4Y2C735-F1
#
_entry.id   AF-A0A4Y2C735-F1
#
_cell.length_a   1.000
_cell.length_b   1.000
_cell.length_c   1.000
_cell.angle_alpha   90.00
_cell.angle_beta   90.00
_cell.angle_gamma   90.00
#
_symmetry.space_group_name_H-M   'P 1'
#
loop_
_entity.id
_entity.type
_entity.pdbx_description
1 polymer ?
#
loop_
_entity_poly.entity_id
_entity_poly.type
_entity_poly.pdbx_seq_one_letter_code
_entity_poly.pdbx_strand_id
1 'polypeptide(L)' 'MQQDLRKECGDRKPRRAPNYFPGDRVFVTTHHFSNAAKGRTTKFMPKRDGPYIILTQKSPTSYVIA' A
#
# COMPACT_ATOMS: atom_id res chain seq x y z
N MET A 1 33.07 -4.53 19.19
CA MET A 1 32.85 -5.64 18.23
C MET A 1 31.51 -6.36 18.39
N GLN A 2 30.53 -5.83 19.16
CA GLN A 2 29.26 -6.55 19.45
C GLN A 2 28.02 -5.90 18.83
N GLN A 3 28.18 -4.78 18.11
CA GLN A 3 27.07 -4.04 17.49
C GLN A 3 26.59 -4.68 16.18
N ASP A 4 27.47 -5.32 15.39
CA ASP A 4 27.11 -5.90 14.09
C ASP A 4 26.24 -7.17 14.19
N LEU A 5 26.28 -7.87 15.33
CA LEU A 5 25.42 -9.06 15.55
C LEU A 5 23.91 -8.73 15.53
N ARG A 6 23.53 -7.46 15.73
CA ARG A 6 22.13 -7.02 15.74
C ARG A 6 21.66 -6.42 14.41
N LYS A 7 22.56 -6.26 13.43
CA LYS A 7 22.25 -5.71 12.09
C LYS A 7 21.51 -6.70 11.18
N GLU A 8 21.64 -8.00 11.43
CA GLU A 8 20.99 -9.04 10.58
C GLU A 8 19.46 -8.91 10.50
N CYS A 9 18.82 -8.32 11.51
CA CYS A 9 17.37 -8.08 11.49
C CYS A 9 16.98 -6.94 10.54
N GLY A 10 17.84 -5.92 10.39
CA GLY A 10 17.63 -4.74 9.55
C GLY A 10 18.14 -4.91 8.12
N ASP A 11 19.19 -5.71 7.91
CA ASP A 11 19.81 -5.99 6.59
C ASP A 11 19.05 -7.05 5.79
N ARG A 12 17.78 -7.28 6.11
CA ARG A 12 16.90 -8.08 5.29
C ARG A 12 16.61 -7.29 4.01
N LYS A 13 16.91 -7.90 2.86
CA LYS A 13 16.67 -7.31 1.53
C LYS A 13 15.27 -6.67 1.48
N PRO A 14 15.11 -5.52 0.78
CA PRO A 14 13.81 -4.89 0.63
C PRO A 14 12.78 -5.93 0.18
N ARG A 15 11.58 -5.91 0.78
CA ARG A 15 10.49 -6.75 0.29
C ARG A 15 10.28 -6.40 -1.17
N ARG A 16 10.34 -7.39 -2.06
CA ARG A 16 10.10 -7.18 -3.49
C ARG A 16 8.71 -6.59 -3.67
N ALA A 17 8.59 -5.63 -4.60
CA ALA A 17 7.28 -5.15 -4.99
C ALA A 17 6.45 -6.37 -5.46
N PRO A 18 5.19 -6.51 -5.01
CA PRO A 18 4.31 -7.53 -5.56
C PRO A 18 4.17 -7.33 -7.07
N ASN A 19 4.27 -8.44 -7.82
CA ASN A 19 4.02 -8.44 -9.26
C ASN A 19 2.51 -8.51 -9.47
N TYR A 20 1.93 -7.41 -9.92
CA TYR A 20 0.51 -7.34 -10.24
C TYR A 20 0.28 -7.55 -11.73
N PHE A 21 -0.81 -8.24 -12.08
CA PHE A 21 -1.22 -8.51 -13.44
C PHE A 21 -2.58 -7.86 -13.75
N PRO A 22 -2.83 -7.51 -15.03
CA PRO A 22 -4.17 -7.16 -15.48
C PRO A 22 -5.19 -8.24 -15.10
N GLY A 23 -6.31 -7.83 -14.49
CA GLY A 23 -7.35 -8.72 -13.95
C GLY A 23 -7.26 -8.97 -12.45
N ASP A 24 -6.14 -8.64 -11.80
CA ASP A 24 -6.01 -8.80 -10.35
C ASP A 24 -6.93 -7.85 -9.59
N ARG A 25 -7.51 -8.35 -8.49
CA ARG A 25 -8.30 -7.55 -7.54
C ARG A 25 -7.39 -7.01 -6.46
N VAL A 26 -7.34 -5.69 -6.32
CA VAL A 26 -6.47 -5.00 -5.38
C VAL A 26 -7.22 -3.99 -4.54
N PHE A 27 -6.77 -3.82 -3.30
CA PHE A 27 -7.21 -2.74 -2.43
C PHE A 27 -6.25 -1.57 -2.52
N VAL A 28 -6.77 -0.36 -2.72
CA VAL A 28 -5.96 0.85 -2.83
C VAL A 28 -5.88 1.52 -1.47
N THR A 29 -4.67 1.91 -1.07
CA THR A 29 -4.49 2.67 0.17
C THR A 29 -4.80 4.14 -0.11
N THR A 30 -5.91 4.63 0.42
CA THR A 30 -6.36 6.02 0.27
C THR A 30 -6.06 6.82 1.52
N HIS A 31 -5.53 8.04 1.33
CA HIS A 31 -5.40 8.98 2.44
C HIS A 31 -6.75 9.65 2.71
N HIS A 32 -7.29 9.47 3.91
CA HIS A 32 -8.52 10.15 4.34
C HIS A 32 -8.18 11.38 5.17
N PHE A 33 -8.94 12.46 4.97
CA PHE A 33 -8.87 13.64 5.82
C PHE A 33 -9.95 13.59 6.90
N SER A 34 -9.58 13.96 8.13
CA SER A 34 -10.56 14.18 9.18
C SER A 34 -11.29 15.48 8.92
N ASN A 35 -12.58 15.51 9.25
CA ASN A 35 -13.40 16.70 9.16
C ASN A 35 -14.40 16.69 10.30
N ALA A 36 -14.12 17.48 11.33
CA ALA A 36 -14.95 17.59 12.53
C ALA A 36 -16.35 18.13 12.21
N ALA A 37 -16.48 19.11 11.32
CA ALA A 37 -17.77 19.68 10.92
C ALA A 37 -18.68 18.64 10.24
N LYS A 38 -18.09 17.65 9.55
CA LYS A 38 -18.81 16.52 8.95
C LYS A 38 -18.87 15.28 9.86
N GLY A 39 -18.38 15.37 11.10
CA GLY A 39 -18.28 14.24 12.03
C GLY A 39 -17.37 13.10 11.58
N ARG A 40 -16.44 13.33 10.64
CA ARG A 40 -15.55 12.29 10.08
C ARG A 40 -14.21 12.30 10.79
N THR A 41 -13.85 11.18 11.41
CA THR A 41 -12.54 10.98 12.04
C THR A 41 -11.79 9.86 11.35
N THR A 42 -10.57 10.12 10.89
CA THR A 42 -9.73 9.17 10.13
C THR A 42 -9.43 7.89 10.91
N LYS A 43 -9.39 7.97 12.26
CA LYS A 43 -9.19 6.83 13.15
C LYS A 43 -10.19 5.69 12.92
N PHE A 44 -11.41 6.02 12.52
CA PHE A 44 -12.49 5.05 12.28
C PHE A 44 -12.71 4.75 10.79
N MET A 45 -11.96 5.40 9.90
CA MET A 45 -12.08 5.14 8.46
C MET A 45 -11.19 3.96 8.04
N PRO A 46 -11.67 3.10 7.13
CA PRO A 46 -10.83 2.04 6.57
C PRO A 46 -9.62 2.68 5.86
N LYS A 47 -8.43 2.09 5.99
CA LYS A 47 -7.23 2.60 5.30
C LYS A 47 -7.14 2.19 3.83
N ARG A 48 -7.95 1.20 3.47
CA ARG A 48 -7.94 0.55 2.17
C ARG A 48 -9.34 0.66 1.59
N ASP A 49 -9.39 1.08 0.35
CA ASP A 49 -10.61 1.27 -0.40
C ASP A 49 -10.70 0.22 -1.52
N GLY A 50 -11.93 -0.21 -1.78
CA GLY A 50 -12.41 -0.98 -2.93
C GLY A 50 -11.65 -2.28 -3.31
N PRO A 51 -12.34 -3.32 -3.79
CA PRO A 51 -11.70 -4.25 -4.69
C PRO A 51 -11.68 -3.62 -6.09
N TYR A 52 -10.57 -2.99 -6.44
CA TYR A 52 -10.32 -2.47 -7.79
C TYR A 52 -9.76 -3.57 -8.69
N ILE A 53 -10.05 -3.52 -9.98
CA ILE A 53 -9.46 -4.42 -10.97
C ILE A 53 -8.35 -3.69 -11.71
N ILE A 54 -7.16 -4.29 -11.79
CA ILE A 54 -6.08 -3.74 -12.60
C ILE A 54 -6.42 -3.93 -14.08
N LEU A 55 -6.53 -2.84 -14.83
CA LEU A 55 -6.77 -2.87 -16.26
C LEU A 55 -5.47 -3.08 -17.05
N THR A 56 -4.47 -2.24 -16.77
CA THR A 56 -3.21 -2.21 -17.52
C THR A 56 -2.07 -1.72 -16.65
N GLN A 57 -0.87 -2.24 -16.88
CA GLN A 57 0.36 -1.70 -16.29
C GLN A 57 0.89 -0.58 -17.19
N LYS A 58 1.03 0.64 -16.63
CA LYS A 58 1.59 1.80 -17.35
C LYS A 58 3.10 1.91 -17.17
N SER A 59 3.60 1.49 -16.01
CA SER A 59 5.02 1.46 -15.68
C SER A 59 5.27 0.34 -14.66
N PRO A 60 6.53 0.00 -14.34
CA PRO A 60 6.83 -1.05 -13.35
C PRO A 60 6.10 -0.90 -12.01
N THR A 61 5.75 0.33 -11.63
CA THR A 61 5.10 0.66 -10.34
C THR A 61 3.73 1.31 -10.48
N SER A 62 3.27 1.63 -11.70
CA SER A 62 2.02 2.35 -11.94
C SER A 62 1.04 1.51 -12.75
N TYR A 63 -0.18 1.40 -12.24
CA TYR A 63 -1.26 0.59 -12.81
C TYR A 63 -2.50 1.44 -12.98
N VAL A 64 -3.26 1.20 -14.04
CA VAL A 64 -4.61 1.75 -14.21
C VAL A 64 -5.59 0.77 -13.58
N ILE A 65 -6.50 1.30 -12.78
CA ILE A 65 -7.50 0.53 -12.04
C ILE A 65 -8.91 0.99 -12.40
N ALA A 66 -9.89 0.09 -12.30
CA ALA A 66 -11.32 0.33 -12.46
C ALA A 66 -12.12 -0.24 -11.27
#